data_AF-A0A845LLZ8-F1
#
_entry.id   AF-A0A845LLZ8-F1
#
_cell.length_a   1.000
_cell.length_b   1.000
_cell.length_c   1.000
_cell.angle_alpha   90.00
_cell.angle_beta   90.00
_cell.angle_gamma   90.00
#
_symmetry.space_group_name_H-M   'P 1'
#
loop_
_entity.id
_entity.type
_entity.pdbx_description
1 polymer ?
#
loop_
_entity_poly.entity_id
_entity_poly.type
_entity_poly.pdbx_seq_one_letter_code
_entity_poly.pdbx_strand_id
1 'polypeptide(L)' 'MFMSLIEAKKGQCVILENIEYGHKVKKKLQDMGLTPGVRLCVVSSGLFGPMIVDVRGSRVALGRGILGKITVRNAEA' A
#
# COMPACT_ATOMS: atom_id res chain seq x y z
N MET A 1 -9.21 -12.40 3.36
CA MET A 1 -8.01 -12.64 4.20
C MET A 1 -7.14 -11.38 4.19
N PHE A 2 -6.60 -10.99 5.35
CA PHE A 2 -5.76 -9.80 5.49
C PHE A 2 -4.28 -10.17 5.46
N MET A 3 -3.45 -9.28 4.93
CA MET A 3 -1.99 -9.39 4.87
C MET A 3 -1.34 -8.02 4.98
N SER A 4 -0.02 -7.97 5.18
CA SER A 4 0.74 -6.73 5.08
C SER A 4 1.01 -6.39 3.61
N LEU A 5 1.01 -5.10 3.27
CA LEU A 5 1.31 -4.65 1.91
C LEU A 5 2.72 -5.09 1.46
N ILE A 6 3.65 -5.30 2.39
CA ILE A 6 5.00 -5.79 2.06
C ILE A 6 4.99 -7.21 1.45
N GLU A 7 3.96 -8.01 1.72
CA GLU A 7 3.81 -9.39 1.25
C GLU A 7 3.19 -9.46 -0.15
N ALA A 8 2.59 -8.35 -0.62
CA ALA A 8 1.96 -8.29 -1.92
C ALA A 8 2.98 -8.38 -3.07
N LYS A 9 2.67 -9.18 -4.08
CA LYS A 9 3.56 -9.43 -5.22
C LYS A 9 3.29 -8.45 -6.35
N LYS A 10 4.31 -8.20 -7.20
CA LYS A 10 4.14 -7.48 -8.46
C LYS A 10 2.94 -8.01 -9.25
N GLY A 11 2.07 -7.10 -9.70
CA GLY A 11 0.84 -7.41 -10.43
C GLY A 11 -0.38 -7.64 -9.55
N GLN A 12 -0.21 -7.82 -8.23
CA GLN A 12 -1.33 -8.05 -7.32
C GLN A 12 -2.06 -6.74 -7.01
N CYS A 13 -3.38 -6.78 -7.06
CA CYS A 13 -4.24 -5.69 -6.60
C CYS A 13 -4.83 -6.03 -5.24
N VAL A 14 -4.82 -5.05 -4.34
CA VAL A 14 -5.29 -5.20 -2.96
C VAL A 14 -6.11 -3.97 -2.55
N ILE A 15 -6.91 -4.12 -1.51
CA ILE A 15 -7.66 -3.02 -0.89
C ILE A 15 -6.97 -2.65 0.42
N LEU A 16 -6.68 -1.36 0.58
CA LEU A 16 -6.10 -0.84 1.82
C LEU A 16 -7.13 -0.90 2.94
N GLU A 17 -6.80 -1.53 4.05
CA GLU A 17 -7.70 -1.65 5.20
C GLU A 17 -7.31 -0.71 6.33
N ASN A 18 -6.02 -0.69 6.67
CA ASN A 18 -5.53 0.14 7.77
C ASN A 18 -4.07 0.56 7.56
N ILE A 19 -3.70 1.65 8.24
CA ILE A 19 -2.33 2.16 8.31
C ILE A 19 -1.96 2.34 9.79
N GLU A 20 -1.02 1.52 10.26
CA GLU A 20 -0.49 1.51 11.62
C GLU A 20 0.70 2.47 11.76
N TYR A 21 0.44 3.77 11.58
CA TYR A 21 1.42 4.85 11.74
C TYR A 21 0.89 5.97 12.62
N GLY A 22 1.82 6.77 13.18
CA GLY A 22 1.47 8.00 13.88
C GLY A 22 0.70 9.00 13.00
N HIS A 23 -0.09 9.86 13.64
CA HIS A 23 -1.05 10.75 13.00
C HIS A 23 -0.48 11.57 11.83
N LYS A 24 0.73 12.15 11.98
CA LYS A 24 1.37 12.95 10.91
C LYS A 24 1.63 12.15 9.64
N VAL A 25 2.20 10.94 9.77
CA VAL A 25 2.53 10.10 8.61
C VAL A 25 1.26 9.54 7.99
N LYS A 26 0.32 9.07 8.82
CA LYS A 26 -0.99 8.60 8.35
C LYS A 26 -1.71 9.69 7.53
N LYS A 27 -1.75 10.92 8.03
CA LYS A 27 -2.35 12.06 7.31
C LYS A 27 -1.66 12.30 5.96
N LYS A 28 -0.32 12.32 5.92
CA LYS A 28 0.42 12.50 4.67
C LYS A 28 0.12 11.40 3.64
N LEU A 29 0.00 10.14 4.08
CA LEU A 29 -0.38 9.02 3.20
C LEU A 29 -1.81 9.19 2.68
N GLN A 30 -2.74 9.60 3.54
CA GLN A 30 -4.12 9.88 3.16
C GLN A 30 -4.23 11.06 2.17
N ASP A 31 -3.45 12.12 2.36
CA ASP A 31 -3.36 13.26 1.45
C ASP A 31 -2.82 12.83 0.06
N MET A 32 -2.04 11.74 0.00
CA MET A 32 -1.58 11.10 -1.25
C MET A 32 -2.60 10.10 -1.84
N GLY A 33 -3.78 9.95 -1.22
CA GLY A 33 -4.84 9.04 -1.67
C GLY A 33 -4.76 7.62 -1.09
N LEU A 34 -3.81 7.32 -0.20
CA LEU A 34 -3.73 6.05 0.53
C LEU A 34 -4.68 6.07 1.72
N THR A 35 -5.98 5.93 1.43
CA THR A 35 -7.05 5.89 2.43
C THR A 35 -7.63 4.48 2.54
N PRO A 36 -8.12 4.05 3.73
CA PRO A 36 -8.86 2.80 3.86
C PRO A 36 -9.99 2.68 2.82
N GLY A 37 -10.17 1.48 2.27
CA GLY A 37 -11.09 1.16 1.19
C GLY A 37 -10.54 1.42 -0.22
N VAL A 38 -9.36 2.04 -0.37
CA VAL A 38 -8.81 2.29 -1.71
C VAL A 38 -8.21 1.01 -2.32
N ARG A 39 -8.53 0.76 -3.59
CA ARG A 39 -7.83 -0.25 -4.40
C ARG A 39 -6.48 0.29 -4.84
N LEU A 40 -5.44 -0.52 -4.65
CA LEU A 40 -4.10 -0.23 -5.13
C LEU A 40 -3.47 -1.48 -5.74
N CYS A 41 -2.61 -1.30 -6.74
CA CYS A 41 -1.97 -2.41 -7.45
C CYS A 41 -0.45 -2.29 -7.39
N VAL A 42 0.22 -3.40 -7.09
CA VAL A 42 1.68 -3.42 -6.98
C VAL A 42 2.28 -3.37 -8.38
N VAL A 43 2.90 -2.24 -8.73
CA VAL A 43 3.58 -2.03 -10.01
C VAL A 43 4.97 -2.65 -9.98
N SER A 44 5.68 -2.50 -8.87
CA SER A 44 7.02 -3.07 -8.68
C SER A 44 7.31 -3.30 -7.21
N SER A 45 7.77 -4.51 -6.87
CA SER A 45 8.16 -4.93 -5.53
C SER A 45 9.67 -5.19 -5.49
N GLY A 46 10.47 -4.14 -5.33
CA GLY A 46 11.93 -4.25 -5.28
C GLY A 46 12.42 -4.96 -4.01
N LEU A 47 13.41 -5.85 -4.14
CA LEU A 47 14.01 -6.57 -3.00
C LEU A 47 14.83 -5.63 -2.08
N PHE A 48 15.48 -4.63 -2.66
CA PHE A 48 16.31 -3.64 -1.97
C PHE A 48 15.90 -2.23 -2.38
N GLY A 49 14.68 -1.82 -2.02
CA GLY A 49 14.18 -0.49 -2.37
C GLY A 49 12.71 -0.29 -2.00
N PRO A 50 12.17 0.91 -2.29
CA PRO A 50 10.74 1.18 -2.14
C PRO A 50 9.93 0.31 -3.11
N MET A 51 8.72 -0.05 -2.69
CA MET A 51 7.72 -0.67 -3.56
C MET A 51 6.96 0.43 -4.28
N ILE A 52 6.73 0.27 -5.58
CA ILE A 52 5.88 1.18 -6.35
C ILE A 52 4.47 0.58 -6.42
N VAL A 53 3.50 1.35 -5.96
CA VAL A 53 2.08 1.01 -6.03
C VAL A 53 1.34 2.03 -6.88
N ASP A 54 0.38 1.57 -7.67
CA ASP A 54 -0.58 2.40 -8.36
C ASP A 54 -1.80 2.62 -7.45
N VAL A 55 -2.10 3.88 -7.17
CA VAL A 55 -3.26 4.30 -6.39
C VAL A 55 -4.06 5.24 -7.28
N ARG A 56 -5.21 4.78 -7.78
CA ARG A 56 -6.10 5.58 -8.65
C ARG A 56 -5.36 6.19 -9.86
N GLY A 57 -4.44 5.46 -10.48
CA GLY A 57 -3.64 5.93 -11.62
C GLY A 57 -2.42 6.78 -11.26
N SER A 58 -2.17 7.03 -9.97
CA SER A 58 -0.96 7.70 -9.48
C SER A 58 0.04 6.68 -8.94
N ARG A 59 1.29 6.74 -9.41
CA ARG A 59 2.37 5.85 -8.95
C ARG A 59 3.05 6.43 -7.72
N VAL A 60 2.97 5.71 -6.60
CA VAL A 60 3.57 6.11 -5.32
C VAL A 60 4.67 5.13 -4.94
N ALA A 61 5.86 5.67 -4.64
CA ALA A 61 6.95 4.90 -4.07
C ALA A 61 6.81 4.86 -2.54
N LEU A 62 6.66 3.66 -1.98
CA LEU A 62 6.52 3.42 -0.55
C LEU A 62 7.75 2.72 0.00
N GLY A 63 8.40 3.33 1.00
CA GLY A 63 9.51 2.73 1.70
C GLY A 63 9.08 1.52 2.55
N ARG A 64 10.01 0.60 2.80
CA ARG A 64 9.72 -0.67 3.51
C ARG A 64 9.16 -0.49 4.91
N GLY A 65 9.59 0.53 5.65
CA GLY A 65 9.05 0.84 6.97
C GLY A 65 7.54 1.14 6.95
N ILE A 66 7.06 1.77 5.87
CA ILE A 66 5.65 2.06 5.67
C ILE A 66 4.89 0.81 5.24
N LEU A 67 5.43 0.05 4.29
CA LEU A 67 4.78 -1.15 3.75
C LEU A 67 4.44 -2.18 4.83
N GLY A 68 5.35 -2.41 5.79
CA GLY A 68 5.14 -3.34 6.90
C GLY A 68 4.06 -2.90 7.90
N LYS A 69 3.55 -1.68 7.79
CA LYS A 69 2.50 -1.09 8.65
C LYS A 69 1.19 -0.83 7.92
N ILE A 70 1.08 -1.25 6.66
CA ILE A 70 -0.16 -1.14 5.91
C ILE A 70 -0.80 -2.52 5.86
N THR A 71 -1.99 -2.63 6.43
CA THR A 71 -2.83 -3.83 6.33
C THR A 71 -3.67 -3.72 5.06
N VAL A 72 -3.68 -4.78 4.28
CA VAL A 72 -4.46 -4.88 3.05
C VAL A 72 -5.24 -6.18 3.00
N ARG A 73 -6.28 -6.24 2.18
CA ARG A 73 -6.97 -7.47 1.80
C ARG A 73 -6.90 -7.67 0.29
N ASN A 74 -7.06 -8.91 -0.15
CA ASN A 74 -7.10 -9.19 -1.59
C ASN A 74 -8.26 -8.43 -2.26
N ALA A 75 -8.02 -7.89 -3.46
CA ALA A 75 -9.06 -7.23 -4.26
C ALA A 75 -9.81 -8.21 -5.18
N GLU A 76 -9.37 -9.47 -5.23
CA GLU A 76 -10.10 -10.56 -5.92
C GLU A 76 -11.43 -10.82 -5.21
N ALA A 77 -12.51 -10.94 -6.02
CA ALA A 77 -13.84 -11.36 -5.61
C ALA A 77 -13.89 -12.88 -5.45
#